data_AF-A0A5K7ZW51-F1
#
_entry.id   AF-A0A5K7ZW51-F1
#
_cell.length_a   1.000
_cell.length_b   1.000
_cell.length_c   1.000
_cell.angle_alpha   90.00
_cell.angle_beta   90.00
_cell.angle_gamma   90.00
#
_symmetry.space_group_name_H-M   'P 1'
#
loop_
_entity.id
_entity.type
_entity.pdbx_description
1 polymer ?
#
loop_
_entity_poly.entity_id
_entity_poly.type
_entity_poly.pdbx_seq_one_letter_code
_entity_poly.pdbx_strand_id
1 'polypeptide(L)'
;MAEKGDKARLYDVAMRMYREGSSLTEISETLEVSRQTLSQWKADSKRPSDEMDEWDRARSQKRNNVQRLRDLFDRELTALEEMKAGRIPPGNFDAISKLGALVMKWEQREKDIRKQAQAEAAAAVEVEARRQGASGATIDALRKAIMTELSV
;
A
#
# COMPACT_ATOMS: atom_id res chain seq x y z
N MET A 1 -18.06 -11.28 -16.06
CA MET A 1 -18.87 -10.75 -14.93
C MET A 1 -18.70 -11.73 -13.79
N ALA A 2 -18.49 -11.27 -12.55
CA ALA A 2 -18.35 -12.17 -11.40
C ALA A 2 -19.62 -13.03 -11.25
N GLU A 3 -19.45 -14.32 -11.05
CA GLU A 3 -20.55 -15.26 -10.90
C GLU A 3 -21.21 -15.12 -9.52
N LYS A 4 -22.47 -15.53 -9.42
CA LYS A 4 -23.22 -15.51 -8.17
C LYS A 4 -22.55 -16.48 -7.17
N GLY A 5 -21.86 -15.93 -6.17
CA GLY A 5 -21.11 -16.69 -5.18
C GLY A 5 -19.63 -16.31 -5.09
N ASP A 6 -19.09 -15.62 -6.09
CA ASP A 6 -17.68 -15.19 -6.11
C ASP A 6 -17.34 -14.27 -4.93
N LYS A 7 -18.28 -13.41 -4.51
CA LYS A 7 -18.07 -12.57 -3.32
C LYS A 7 -17.76 -13.41 -2.09
N ALA A 8 -18.52 -14.48 -1.82
CA ALA A 8 -18.30 -15.29 -0.62
C ALA A 8 -16.95 -16.02 -0.62
N ARG A 9 -16.41 -16.35 -1.80
CA ARG A 9 -15.14 -17.06 -1.96
C ARG A 9 -13.92 -16.13 -2.02
N LEU A 10 -14.06 -15.02 -2.74
CA LEU A 10 -12.94 -14.17 -3.14
C LEU A 10 -12.80 -12.91 -2.30
N TYR A 11 -13.84 -12.51 -1.55
CA TYR A 11 -13.82 -11.25 -0.80
C TYR A 11 -12.64 -11.17 0.18
N ASP A 12 -12.42 -12.20 1.00
CA ASP A 12 -11.33 -12.20 1.98
C ASP A 12 -9.94 -12.20 1.33
N VAL A 13 -9.82 -12.84 0.17
CA VAL A 13 -8.59 -12.86 -0.62
C VAL A 13 -8.32 -11.47 -1.21
N ALA A 14 -9.33 -10.88 -1.83
CA ALA A 14 -9.26 -9.52 -2.39
C ALA A 14 -8.95 -8.48 -1.31
N MET A 15 -9.61 -8.56 -0.16
CA MET A 15 -9.39 -7.65 0.97
C MET A 15 -7.96 -7.81 1.54
N ARG A 16 -7.44 -9.04 1.60
CA ARG A 16 -6.05 -9.30 2.00
C ARG A 16 -5.05 -8.69 1.01
N MET A 17 -5.24 -8.92 -0.29
CA MET A 17 -4.39 -8.32 -1.33
C MET A 17 -4.43 -6.79 -1.28
N TYR A 18 -5.61 -6.21 -1.10
CA TYR A 18 -5.77 -4.76 -0.96
C TYR A 18 -5.03 -4.23 0.28
N ARG A 19 -5.17 -4.90 1.42
CA ARG A 19 -4.40 -4.59 2.63
C ARG A 19 -2.89 -4.78 2.41
N GLU A 20 -2.49 -5.66 1.50
CA GLU A 20 -1.10 -5.91 1.16
C GLU A 20 -0.48 -4.87 0.23
N GLY A 21 -1.31 -4.03 -0.36
CA GLY A 21 -0.88 -2.90 -1.19
C GLY A 21 -1.38 -2.98 -2.61
N SER A 22 -1.94 -4.12 -3.03
CA SER A 22 -2.38 -4.31 -4.40
C SER A 22 -3.49 -3.33 -4.78
N SER A 23 -3.44 -2.86 -6.03
CA SER A 23 -4.49 -2.00 -6.57
C SER A 23 -5.72 -2.82 -6.96
N LEU A 24 -6.87 -2.16 -7.13
CA LEU A 24 -8.07 -2.86 -7.60
C LEU A 24 -7.91 -3.42 -9.01
N THR A 25 -6.99 -2.87 -9.80
CA THR A 25 -6.66 -3.37 -11.14
C THR A 25 -5.90 -4.69 -11.04
N GLU A 26 -4.85 -4.77 -10.21
CA GLU A 26 -4.09 -6.01 -10.03
C GLU A 26 -4.93 -7.12 -9.40
N ILE A 27 -5.76 -6.77 -8.41
CA ILE A 27 -6.67 -7.73 -7.79
C ILE A 27 -7.68 -8.23 -8.81
N SER A 28 -8.15 -7.34 -9.71
CA SER A 28 -9.05 -7.70 -10.79
C SER A 28 -8.41 -8.70 -11.76
N GLU A 29 -7.15 -8.48 -12.14
CA GLU A 29 -6.40 -9.37 -13.01
C GLU A 29 -6.08 -10.71 -12.33
N THR A 30 -5.68 -10.69 -11.06
CA THR A 30 -5.27 -11.88 -10.31
C THR A 30 -6.44 -12.79 -9.97
N LEU A 31 -7.59 -12.21 -9.60
CA LEU A 31 -8.77 -12.96 -9.18
C LEU A 31 -9.79 -13.14 -10.30
N GLU A 32 -9.51 -12.62 -11.50
CA GLU A 32 -10.41 -12.61 -12.67
C GLU A 32 -11.79 -12.01 -12.38
N VAL A 33 -11.86 -11.11 -11.40
CA VAL A 33 -13.08 -10.37 -11.02
C VAL A 33 -13.00 -8.98 -11.62
N SER A 34 -14.09 -8.44 -12.15
CA SER A 34 -14.04 -7.08 -12.72
C SER A 34 -13.72 -6.01 -11.66
N ARG A 35 -12.93 -5.00 -12.03
CA ARG A 35 -12.63 -3.85 -11.15
C ARG A 35 -13.90 -3.17 -10.60
N GLN A 36 -14.97 -3.09 -11.41
CA GLN A 36 -16.25 -2.52 -10.97
C GLN A 36 -16.88 -3.35 -9.86
N THR A 37 -16.82 -4.68 -9.94
CA THR A 37 -17.27 -5.59 -8.88
C THR A 37 -16.49 -5.39 -7.59
N LEU A 38 -15.16 -5.27 -7.66
CA LEU A 38 -14.32 -5.00 -6.49
C LEU A 38 -14.63 -3.64 -5.86
N SER A 39 -14.84 -2.62 -6.69
CA SER A 39 -15.27 -1.29 -6.24
C SER A 39 -16.60 -1.35 -5.50
N GLN A 40 -17.56 -2.15 -6.00
CA GLN A 40 -18.84 -2.35 -5.34
C GLN A 40 -18.67 -3.07 -4.00
N TRP A 41 -17.86 -4.14 -3.92
CA TRP A 41 -17.62 -4.84 -2.66
C TRP A 41 -17.01 -3.94 -1.60
N LYS A 42 -16.10 -3.05 -2.01
CA LYS A 42 -15.51 -2.04 -1.15
C LYS A 42 -16.55 -1.03 -0.67
N ALA A 43 -17.39 -0.51 -1.57
CA ALA A 43 -18.48 0.39 -1.21
C ALA A 43 -19.52 -0.25 -0.27
N ASP A 44 -19.89 -1.51 -0.51
CA ASP A 44 -20.81 -2.29 0.33
C ASP A 44 -20.29 -2.48 1.77
N SER A 45 -18.97 -2.45 1.96
CA SER A 45 -18.34 -2.59 3.28
C SER A 45 -18.39 -1.30 4.11
N LYS A 46 -18.78 -0.17 3.51
CA LYS A 46 -18.88 1.12 4.21
C LYS A 46 -20.15 1.17 5.06
N ARG A 47 -20.00 1.36 6.37
CA ARG A 47 -21.14 1.61 7.26
C ARG A 47 -21.63 3.05 7.09
N PRO A 48 -22.94 3.32 7.25
CA PRO A 48 -23.49 4.67 7.06
C PRO A 48 -22.86 5.76 7.94
N SER A 49 -22.35 5.38 9.13
CA SER A 49 -21.70 6.28 10.09
C SER A 49 -20.21 6.49 9.85
N ASP A 50 -19.60 5.69 8.97
CA ASP A 50 -18.14 5.60 8.89
C ASP A 50 -17.63 6.44 7.71
N GLU A 51 -16.58 7.23 7.92
CA GLU A 51 -15.96 8.02 6.84
C GLU A 51 -15.24 7.13 5.82
N MET A 52 -14.62 6.05 6.29
CA MET A 52 -13.83 5.11 5.50
C MET A 52 -14.49 3.73 5.46
N ASP A 53 -14.42 3.08 4.29
CA ASP A 53 -14.79 1.67 4.16
C ASP A 53 -13.80 0.74 4.90
N GLU A 54 -14.20 -0.52 5.09
CA GLU A 54 -13.41 -1.48 5.87
C GLU A 54 -12.06 -1.82 5.22
N TRP A 55 -11.95 -1.69 3.89
CA TRP A 55 -10.73 -1.99 3.15
C TRP A 55 -9.70 -0.88 3.36
N ASP A 56 -10.12 0.38 3.24
CA ASP A 56 -9.28 1.54 3.51
C ASP A 56 -8.88 1.62 4.98
N ARG A 57 -9.80 1.27 5.89
CA ARG A 57 -9.48 1.14 7.32
C ARG A 57 -8.42 0.08 7.57
N ALA A 58 -8.54 -1.11 6.98
CA ALA A 58 -7.56 -2.18 7.13
C ALA A 58 -6.18 -1.77 6.60
N ARG A 59 -6.14 -1.04 5.48
CA ARG A 59 -4.91 -0.49 4.90
C ARG A 59 -4.30 0.59 5.80
N SER A 60 -5.12 1.51 6.32
CA SER A 60 -4.70 2.56 7.25
C SER A 60 -4.13 1.99 8.57
N GLN A 61 -4.85 1.05 9.18
CA GLN A 61 -4.41 0.38 10.40
C GLN A 61 -3.05 -0.30 10.21
N LYS A 62 -2.82 -0.92 9.06
CA LYS A 62 -1.54 -1.55 8.76
C LYS A 62 -0.40 -0.54 8.63
N ARG A 63 -0.63 0.61 7.96
CA ARG A 63 0.35 1.71 7.93
C ARG A 63 0.69 2.20 9.34
N ASN A 64 -0.33 2.37 10.18
CA ASN A 64 -0.13 2.76 11.59
C ASN A 64 0.69 1.70 12.35
N ASN A 65 0.45 0.41 12.11
CA ASN A 65 1.24 -0.66 12.72
C ASN A 65 2.71 -0.63 12.27
N VAL A 66 3.00 -0.29 11.01
CA VAL A 66 4.38 -0.11 10.53
C VAL A 66 5.05 1.05 11.24
N GLN A 67 4.37 2.17 11.43
CA GLN A 67 4.92 3.29 12.19
C GLN A 67 5.23 2.88 13.63
N ARG A 68 4.33 2.16 14.29
CA ARG A 68 4.58 1.62 15.64
C ARG A 68 5.78 0.67 15.70
N LEU A 69 6.05 -0.09 14.63
CA LEU A 69 7.24 -0.93 14.55
C LEU A 69 8.53 -0.10 14.40
N ARG A 70 8.48 1.01 13.65
CA ARG A 70 9.60 1.97 13.59
C ARG A 70 9.87 2.58 14.95
N ASP A 71 8.83 3.11 15.59
CA ASP A 71 8.95 3.74 16.91
C ASP A 71 9.51 2.74 17.95
N LEU A 72 9.12 1.47 17.87
CA LEU A 72 9.67 0.40 18.71
C LEU A 72 11.14 0.12 18.39
N PHE A 73 11.49 0.01 17.11
CA PHE A 73 12.88 -0.20 16.69
C PHE A 73 13.79 0.94 17.16
N ASP A 74 13.38 2.18 16.95
CA ASP A 74 14.14 3.38 17.36
C ASP A 74 14.32 3.41 18.88
N ARG A 75 13.25 3.14 19.63
CA ARG A 75 13.32 3.05 21.10
C ARG A 75 14.31 1.99 21.59
N GLU A 76 14.28 0.79 21.01
CA GLU A 76 15.18 -0.30 21.40
C GLU A 76 16.63 0.00 21.00
N LEU A 77 16.83 0.67 19.86
CA LEU A 77 18.16 1.10 19.42
C LEU A 77 18.74 2.16 20.37
N THR A 78 17.97 3.21 20.71
CA THR A 78 18.38 4.21 21.71
C THR A 78 18.68 3.57 23.05
N ALA A 79 17.84 2.65 23.51
CA ALA A 79 18.07 1.95 24.77
C ALA A 79 19.39 1.15 24.75
N LEU A 80 19.75 0.53 23.61
CA LEU A 80 21.04 -0.13 23.47
C LEU A 80 22.23 0.84 23.44
N GLU A 81 22.09 1.98 22.78
CA GLU A 81 23.14 3.00 22.69
C GLU A 81 23.47 3.60 24.07
N GLU A 82 22.46 3.72 24.93
CA GLU A 82 22.63 4.20 26.31
C GLU A 82 23.18 3.14 27.27
N MET A 83 23.15 1.85 26.89
CA MET A 83 23.68 0.79 27.73
C MET A 83 25.21 0.86 27.84
N LYS A 84 25.70 0.71 29.07
CA LYS A 84 27.14 0.62 29.33
C LYS A 84 27.72 -0.60 28.60
N ALA A 85 28.83 -0.39 27.90
CA ALA A 85 29.59 -1.45 27.24
C ALA A 85 29.82 -2.65 28.19
N GLY A 86 29.56 -3.86 27.70
CA GLY A 86 29.67 -5.11 28.47
C GLY A 86 28.42 -5.52 29.26
N ARG A 87 27.33 -4.75 29.22
CA ARG A 87 26.03 -5.13 29.82
C ARG A 87 24.91 -5.44 28.82
N ILE A 88 25.21 -5.44 27.53
CA ILE A 88 24.18 -5.69 26.51
C ILE A 88 23.84 -7.19 26.47
N PRO A 89 22.58 -7.58 26.73
CA PRO A 89 22.17 -8.97 26.63
C PRO A 89 22.21 -9.43 25.16
N PRO A 90 22.69 -10.66 24.86
CA PRO A 90 22.76 -11.18 23.49
C PRO A 90 21.40 -11.21 22.76
N GLY A 91 20.30 -11.42 23.51
CA GLY A 91 18.94 -11.45 22.96
C GLY A 91 18.46 -10.11 22.39
N ASN A 92 19.03 -8.99 22.84
CA ASN A 92 18.62 -7.66 22.39
C ASN A 92 19.08 -7.39 20.95
N PHE A 93 20.28 -7.84 20.59
CA PHE A 93 20.78 -7.70 19.22
C PHE A 93 19.95 -8.51 18.21
N ASP A 94 19.53 -9.72 18.58
CA ASP A 94 18.65 -10.54 17.74
C ASP A 94 17.26 -9.91 17.57
N ALA A 95 16.67 -9.41 18.66
CA ALA A 95 15.38 -8.72 18.62
C ALA A 95 15.43 -7.46 17.73
N ILE A 96 16.47 -6.63 17.87
CA ILE A 96 16.64 -5.41 17.06
C ILE A 96 16.93 -5.75 15.61
N SER A 97 17.73 -6.80 15.34
CA SER A 97 17.99 -7.25 13.97
C SER A 97 16.70 -7.71 13.28
N LYS A 98 15.82 -8.42 14.01
CA LYS A 98 14.50 -8.85 13.52
C LYS A 98 13.57 -7.66 13.30
N LEU A 99 13.52 -6.70 14.22
CA LEU A 99 12.74 -5.47 14.08
C LEU A 99 13.22 -4.66 12.86
N GLY A 100 14.53 -4.47 12.71
CA GLY A 100 15.12 -3.78 11.56
C GLY A 100 14.81 -4.48 10.23
N ALA A 101 14.90 -5.81 10.17
CA ALA A 101 14.53 -6.57 8.97
C ALA A 101 13.04 -6.42 8.61
N LEU A 102 12.15 -6.38 9.62
CA LEU A 102 10.73 -6.14 9.41
C LEU A 102 10.47 -4.72 8.89
N VAL A 103 11.08 -3.71 9.50
CA VAL A 103 10.94 -2.31 9.07
C VAL A 103 11.43 -2.14 7.64
N MET A 104 12.63 -2.62 7.29
CA MET A 104 13.15 -2.55 5.92
C MET A 104 12.23 -3.23 4.90
N LYS A 105 11.70 -4.41 5.23
CA LYS A 105 10.76 -5.12 4.36
C LYS A 105 9.48 -4.32 4.12
N TRP A 106 8.97 -3.63 5.15
CA TRP A 106 7.79 -2.78 5.02
C TRP A 106 8.07 -1.52 4.21
N GLU A 107 9.23 -0.89 4.40
CA GLU A 107 9.66 0.28 3.63
C GLU A 107 9.82 -0.01 2.16
N GLN A 108 10.45 -1.13 1.82
CA GLN A 108 10.58 -1.55 0.44
C GLN A 108 9.19 -1.75 -0.19
N ARG A 109 8.28 -2.42 0.51
CA ARG A 109 6.90 -2.59 0.03
C ARG A 109 6.15 -1.27 -0.14
N GLU A 110 6.30 -0.34 0.80
CA GLU A 110 5.65 0.96 0.72
C GLU A 110 6.18 1.79 -0.46
N LYS A 111 7.49 1.73 -0.71
CA LYS A 111 8.12 2.33 -1.88
C LYS A 111 7.59 1.73 -3.18
N ASP A 112 7.45 0.40 -3.24
CA ASP A 112 6.90 -0.29 -4.41
C ASP A 112 5.43 0.12 -4.66
N ILE A 113 4.61 0.16 -3.60
CA ILE A 113 3.22 0.63 -3.66
C ILE A 113 3.14 2.07 -4.16
N ARG A 114 4.00 2.97 -3.65
CA ARG A 114 4.01 4.37 -4.09
C ARG A 114 4.40 4.48 -5.57
N LYS A 115 5.45 3.77 -5.99
CA LYS A 115 5.89 3.74 -7.39
C LYS A 115 4.78 3.24 -8.32
N GLN A 116 4.04 2.23 -7.88
CA GLN A 116 2.91 1.70 -8.62
C GLN A 116 1.74 2.69 -8.69
N ALA A 117 1.37 3.32 -7.58
CA ALA A 117 0.33 4.34 -7.56
C ALA A 117 0.66 5.52 -8.48
N GLN A 118 1.93 5.93 -8.54
CA GLN A 118 2.40 6.94 -9.49
C GLN A 118 2.25 6.49 -10.96
N ALA A 119 2.62 5.23 -11.26
CA ALA A 119 2.50 4.67 -12.60
C ALA A 119 1.03 4.59 -13.05
N GLU A 120 0.12 4.19 -12.15
CA GLU A 120 -1.32 4.17 -12.42
C GLU A 120 -1.90 5.58 -12.62
N ALA A 121 -1.49 6.54 -11.79
CA ALA A 121 -1.90 7.94 -11.93
C ALA A 121 -1.43 8.52 -13.28
N ALA A 122 -0.19 8.25 -13.66
CA ALA A 122 0.34 8.66 -14.95
C ALA A 122 -0.44 8.04 -16.13
N ALA A 123 -0.77 6.74 -16.04
CA ALA A 123 -1.56 6.06 -17.08
C ALA A 123 -2.99 6.63 -17.19
N ALA A 124 -3.63 6.95 -16.06
CA ALA A 124 -4.95 7.57 -16.05
C ALA A 124 -4.94 8.95 -16.72
N VAL A 125 -3.93 9.77 -16.42
CA VAL A 125 -3.76 11.10 -17.04
C VAL A 125 -3.47 10.98 -18.53
N GLU A 126 -2.67 10.00 -18.95
CA GLU A 126 -2.43 9.73 -20.37
C GLU A 126 -3.72 9.41 -21.13
N VAL A 127 -4.57 8.54 -20.58
CA VAL A 127 -5.87 8.19 -21.20
C VAL A 127 -6.76 9.42 -21.34
N GLU A 128 -6.85 10.24 -20.28
CA GLU A 128 -7.70 11.43 -20.28
C GLU A 128 -7.14 12.52 -21.22
N ALA A 129 -5.83 12.73 -21.23
CA ALA A 129 -5.18 13.68 -22.14
C ALA A 129 -5.36 13.25 -23.62
N ARG A 130 -5.27 11.96 -23.94
CA ARG A 130 -5.59 11.43 -25.28
C ARG A 130 -7.05 11.68 -25.65
N ARG A 131 -7.97 11.46 -24.72
CA ARG A 131 -9.40 11.71 -24.91
C ARG A 131 -9.68 13.19 -25.23
N GLN A 132 -8.92 14.09 -24.61
CA GLN A 132 -9.00 15.53 -24.84
C GLN A 132 -8.24 16.00 -26.09
N GLY A 133 -7.62 15.09 -26.85
CA GLY A 133 -6.90 15.42 -28.08
C GLY A 133 -5.52 16.05 -27.83
N ALA A 134 -4.93 15.86 -26.65
CA ALA A 134 -3.60 16.35 -26.34
C ALA A 134 -2.53 15.70 -27.25
N SER A 135 -1.51 16.48 -27.59
CA SER A 135 -0.38 15.97 -28.38
C SER A 135 0.45 14.96 -27.59
N GLY A 136 1.13 14.04 -28.29
CA GLY A 136 2.05 13.08 -27.66
C GLY A 136 3.11 13.75 -26.78
N ALA A 137 3.65 14.90 -27.21
CA ALA A 137 4.61 15.67 -26.43
C ALA A 137 4.03 16.22 -25.12
N THR A 138 2.76 16.63 -25.13
CA THR A 138 2.04 17.08 -23.92
C THR A 138 1.80 15.93 -22.94
N ILE A 139 1.43 14.76 -23.46
CA ILE A 139 1.22 13.55 -22.67
C ILE A 139 2.52 13.10 -21.98
N ASP A 140 3.63 13.10 -22.72
CA ASP A 140 4.94 12.74 -22.18
C ASP A 140 5.42 13.72 -21.10
N ALA A 141 5.17 15.03 -21.30
CA ALA A 141 5.47 16.05 -20.30
C ALA A 141 4.65 15.84 -19.01
N LEU A 142 3.35 15.55 -19.12
CA LEU A 142 2.47 15.27 -17.98
C LEU A 142 2.91 14.02 -17.21
N ARG A 143 3.24 12.93 -17.91
CA ARG A 143 3.75 11.70 -17.29
C ARG A 143 5.04 11.97 -16.50
N LYS A 144 5.97 12.73 -17.09
CA LYS A 144 7.24 13.08 -16.44
C LYS A 144 7.03 13.96 -15.20
N ALA A 145 6.12 14.93 -15.29
CA ALA A 145 5.77 15.79 -14.16
C ALA A 145 5.21 14.99 -12.98
N ILE A 146 4.24 14.11 -13.23
CA ILE A 146 3.62 13.24 -12.19
C ILE A 146 4.66 12.36 -11.51
N MET A 147 5.57 11.76 -12.28
CA MET A 147 6.65 10.93 -11.73
C MET A 147 7.64 11.74 -10.89
N THR A 148 7.81 13.04 -11.17
CA THR A 148 8.78 13.90 -10.47
C THR A 148 8.18 14.54 -9.22
N GLU A 149 6.97 15.09 -9.31
CA GLU A 149 6.30 15.78 -8.19
C GLU A 149 5.88 14.83 -7.08
N LEU A 150 5.52 13.59 -7.41
CA LEU A 150 5.12 12.60 -6.41
C LEU A 150 6.30 11.84 -5.80
N SER A 151 7.53 12.12 -6.23
CA SER A 151 8.76 11.50 -5.72
C SER A 151 9.32 12.19 -4.45
N VAL A 152 8.71 13.30 -4.04
CA VAL A 152 8.99 14.02 -2.78
C VAL A 152 8.16 13.43 -1.64
#